data_AF-A0A668V028-F1
#
_entry.id   AF-A0A668V028-F1
#
_cell.length_a   1.000
_cell.length_b   1.000
_cell.length_c   1.000
_cell.angle_alpha   90.00
_cell.angle_beta   90.00
_cell.angle_gamma   90.00
#
_symmetry.space_group_name_H-M   'P 1'
#
loop_
_entity.id
_entity.type
_entity.pdbx_description
1 polymer ?
#
loop_
_entity_poly.entity_id
_entity_poly.type
_entity_poly.pdbx_seq_one_letter_code
_entity_poly.pdbx_strand_id
1 'polypeptide(L)'
;DIASHLSEDGTEENEGGTEGPNFVPGLAAPKIPDGEKVDFDDIQRKRMEKDLTELQTLIEAHFEKRKKEEEELIGLTQRIEKRRSERAEEMKIRAERERERQNKLAEEKARKEEEEAKKRADDDARKKMILSNLTFTGYRQTQSGTKKPTEREKKRKILNDRRKELNIDHLKEDKLREKAKDLWDWLRQLEAEKFELQQKCTKQKYEVLVIVTHTCFHTLARGLGRGTIGGCTTLFGTLPIRLKNLRFSTICS
;
A
#
# COMPACT_ATOMS: atom_id res chain seq x y z
N ASP A 1 41.21 -5.83 -7.19
CA ASP A 1 42.01 -4.59 -7.28
C ASP A 1 41.33 -3.55 -6.39
N ILE A 2 41.76 -3.23 -5.17
CA ILE A 2 43.07 -3.02 -4.54
C ILE A 2 42.89 -3.43 -3.05
N ALA A 3 43.47 -4.53 -2.53
CA ALA A 3 44.73 -4.62 -1.75
C ALA A 3 44.86 -3.58 -0.62
N SER A 4 44.57 -3.89 0.66
CA SER A 4 45.44 -4.52 1.68
C SER A 4 46.61 -3.67 2.21
N HIS A 5 46.94 -3.88 3.50
CA HIS A 5 48.16 -3.50 4.23
C HIS A 5 48.19 -2.08 4.85
N LEU A 6 48.76 -1.84 6.02
CA LEU A 6 49.04 -2.59 7.25
C LEU A 6 49.54 -1.53 8.25
N SER A 7 49.52 -1.88 9.53
CA SER A 7 50.18 -1.22 10.66
C SER A 7 51.70 -1.02 10.46
N GLU A 8 52.29 0.00 11.09
CA GLU A 8 53.25 -0.15 12.21
C GLU A 8 54.04 1.15 12.50
N ASP A 9 54.46 1.20 13.76
CA ASP A 9 55.31 2.13 14.50
C ASP A 9 56.77 2.18 13.96
N GLY A 10 57.54 3.21 14.32
CA GLY A 10 58.98 3.27 13.99
C GLY A 10 59.65 4.66 14.00
N THR A 11 60.02 5.10 15.20
CA THR A 11 61.31 5.66 15.70
C THR A 11 62.38 6.34 14.80
N GLU A 12 63.13 7.24 15.50
CA GLU A 12 64.50 7.79 15.28
C GLU A 12 64.65 9.04 14.40
N GLU A 13 64.92 10.21 15.00
CA GLU A 13 66.24 10.78 15.39
C GLU A 13 67.19 11.01 14.19
N ASN A 14 67.47 12.29 13.84
CA ASN A 14 68.84 12.82 13.85
C ASN A 14 68.93 14.36 13.59
N GLU A 15 69.69 15.00 14.48
CA GLU A 15 70.56 16.19 14.42
C GLU A 15 70.42 17.35 13.41
N GLY A 16 70.59 18.56 13.97
CA GLY A 16 71.76 19.40 13.64
C GLY A 16 71.49 20.79 13.08
N GLY A 17 71.80 21.85 13.86
CA GLY A 17 71.91 23.21 13.32
C GLY A 17 71.81 24.34 14.34
N THR A 18 72.90 24.57 15.09
CA THR A 18 73.09 25.68 16.03
C THR A 18 73.40 26.98 15.29
N GLU A 19 72.59 28.03 15.43
CA GLU A 19 72.95 29.40 15.02
C GLU A 19 72.63 30.41 16.13
N GLY A 20 73.62 31.25 16.46
CA GLY A 20 73.71 32.03 17.68
C GLY A 20 72.84 33.29 17.76
N PRO A 21 72.80 33.93 18.95
CA PRO A 21 71.90 35.05 19.22
C PRO A 21 72.45 36.36 18.61
N ASN A 22 71.63 36.98 17.76
CA ASN A 22 71.93 38.26 17.12
C ASN A 22 71.78 39.39 18.15
N PHE A 23 72.91 40.01 18.50
CA PHE A 23 73.05 41.11 19.46
C PHE A 23 72.55 42.43 18.85
N VAL A 24 71.52 43.05 19.45
CA VAL A 24 71.01 44.38 19.08
C VAL A 24 71.55 45.42 20.08
N PRO A 25 72.25 46.49 19.65
CA PRO A 25 72.85 47.46 20.58
C PRO A 25 71.87 48.51 21.12
N GLY A 26 71.93 48.74 22.44
CA GLY A 26 71.83 50.06 23.07
C GLY A 26 70.54 50.88 22.91
N LEU A 27 69.49 50.53 23.65
CA LEU A 27 68.42 51.46 24.02
C LEU A 27 68.55 51.80 25.51
N ALA A 28 68.86 53.07 25.78
CA ALA A 28 68.98 53.63 27.12
C ALA A 28 67.72 53.39 27.95
N ALA A 29 67.90 52.99 29.22
CA ALA A 29 66.83 52.80 30.18
C ALA A 29 65.99 54.09 30.30
N PRO A 30 64.67 54.05 30.04
CA PRO A 30 63.79 55.17 30.28
C PRO A 30 63.86 55.58 31.76
N LYS A 31 64.20 56.86 32.00
CA LYS A 31 64.13 57.47 33.33
C LYS A 31 62.69 57.44 33.82
N ILE A 32 62.44 56.69 34.89
CA ILE A 32 61.18 56.67 35.63
C ILE A 32 61.10 57.99 36.41
N PRO A 33 60.12 58.88 36.16
CA PRO A 33 59.91 60.05 36.99
C PRO A 33 59.26 59.66 38.32
N ASP A 34 59.63 60.41 39.35
CA ASP A 34 59.37 60.20 40.76
C ASP A 34 57.90 59.92 41.13
N GLY A 35 57.69 58.83 41.86
CA GLY A 35 56.90 58.82 43.09
C GLY A 35 55.48 59.41 43.06
N GLU A 36 54.62 59.00 42.13
CA GLU A 36 53.18 59.02 42.39
C GLU A 36 52.87 57.79 43.24
N LYS A 37 52.32 58.02 44.44
CA LYS A 37 52.02 57.00 45.43
C LYS A 37 51.09 55.96 44.78
N VAL A 38 51.65 54.80 44.45
CA VAL A 38 50.91 53.69 43.83
C VAL A 38 49.86 53.22 44.83
N ASP A 39 48.60 53.63 44.63
CA ASP A 39 47.49 53.17 45.45
C ASP A 39 47.22 51.69 45.13
N PHE A 40 47.55 50.81 46.07
CA PHE A 40 47.33 49.37 45.94
C PHE A 40 45.84 49.01 45.74
N ASP A 41 44.94 49.85 46.27
CA ASP A 41 43.50 49.73 46.05
C ASP A 41 43.09 50.07 44.61
N ASP A 42 43.79 51.01 43.96
CA ASP A 42 43.57 51.34 42.54
C ASP A 42 44.06 50.21 41.62
N ILE A 43 45.18 49.56 41.98
CA ILE A 43 45.65 48.36 41.27
C ILE A 43 44.63 47.22 41.38
N GLN A 44 44.09 46.96 42.57
CA GLN A 44 43.08 45.91 42.76
C GLN A 44 41.79 46.20 41.99
N ARG A 45 41.33 47.46 42.01
CA ARG A 45 40.15 47.90 41.25
C ARG A 45 40.34 47.73 39.75
N LYS A 46 41.47 48.19 39.21
CA LYS A 46 41.83 48.05 37.78
C LYS A 46 41.97 46.58 37.38
N ARG A 47 42.47 45.73 38.28
CA ARG A 47 42.53 44.28 38.05
C ARG A 47 41.12 43.68 37.96
N MET A 48 40.24 43.98 38.91
CA MET A 48 38.84 43.52 38.87
C MET A 48 38.10 44.01 37.62
N GLU A 49 38.29 45.27 37.24
CA GLU A 49 37.68 45.85 36.04
C GLU A 49 38.20 45.20 34.74
N LYS A 50 39.51 44.94 34.67
CA LYS A 50 40.11 44.19 33.56
C LYS A 50 39.55 42.77 33.49
N ASP A 51 39.50 42.05 34.61
CA ASP A 51 39.04 40.67 34.64
C ASP A 51 37.54 40.58 34.26
N LEU A 52 36.73 41.57 34.65
CA LEU A 52 35.31 41.67 34.27
C LEU A 52 35.12 41.96 32.78
N THR A 53 35.90 42.89 32.23
CA THR A 53 35.84 43.24 30.79
C THR A 53 36.36 42.11 29.90
N GLU A 54 37.43 41.44 30.33
CA GLU A 54 37.97 40.25 29.67
C GLU A 54 36.96 39.10 29.67
N LEU A 55 36.30 38.86 30.81
CA LEU A 55 35.24 37.86 30.91
C LEU A 55 34.05 38.17 30.00
N GLN A 56 33.59 39.43 29.97
CA GLN A 56 32.52 39.86 29.05
C GLN A 56 32.91 39.64 27.58
N THR A 57 34.14 40.00 27.22
CA THR A 57 34.66 39.82 25.85
C THR A 57 34.73 38.34 25.47
N LEU A 58 35.18 37.46 26.39
CA LEU A 58 35.22 36.01 26.20
C LEU A 58 33.81 35.42 26.01
N ILE A 59 32.85 35.88 26.81
CA ILE A 59 31.45 35.45 26.72
C ILE A 59 30.89 35.84 25.35
N GLU A 60 31.02 37.10 24.93
CA GLU A 60 30.54 37.58 23.65
C GLU A 60 31.21 36.86 22.47
N ALA A 61 32.53 36.69 22.51
CA ALA A 61 33.27 35.97 21.49
C ALA A 61 32.82 34.51 21.36
N HIS A 62 32.52 33.82 22.47
CA HIS A 62 32.01 32.45 22.45
C HIS A 62 30.61 32.36 21.83
N PHE A 63 29.70 33.29 22.18
CA PHE A 63 28.35 33.31 21.61
C PHE A 63 28.36 33.66 20.12
N GLU A 64 29.12 34.67 19.72
CA GLU A 64 29.25 35.06 18.31
C GLU A 64 29.89 33.95 17.47
N LYS A 65 30.90 33.26 18.01
CA LYS A 65 31.48 32.09 17.34
C LYS A 65 30.44 30.98 17.13
N ARG A 66 29.72 30.59 18.18
CA ARG A 66 28.71 29.51 18.11
C ARG A 66 27.55 29.88 17.19
N LYS A 67 27.12 31.14 17.21
CA LYS A 67 26.06 31.65 16.34
C LYS A 67 26.46 31.59 14.86
N LYS A 68 27.68 32.02 14.52
CA LYS A 68 28.19 31.93 13.14
C LYS A 68 28.31 30.47 12.68
N GLU A 69 28.85 29.59 13.52
CA GLU A 69 28.93 28.16 13.22
C GLU A 69 27.54 27.53 13.02
N GLU A 70 26.54 27.91 13.81
CA GLU A 70 25.17 27.43 13.67
C GLU A 70 24.50 27.94 12.39
N GLU A 71 24.65 29.22 12.06
CA GLU A 71 24.14 29.80 10.80
C GLU A 71 24.76 29.11 9.57
N GLU A 72 26.07 28.82 9.60
CA GLU A 72 26.76 28.07 8.55
C GLU A 72 26.25 26.62 8.43
N LEU A 73 26.05 25.95 9.57
CA LEU A 73 25.56 24.58 9.61
C LEU A 73 24.11 24.49 9.10
N ILE A 74 23.26 25.44 9.50
CA ILE A 74 21.89 25.58 9.00
C ILE A 74 21.91 25.82 7.48
N GLY A 75 22.73 26.77 7.00
CA GLY A 75 22.86 27.05 5.57
C GLY A 75 23.34 25.85 4.76
N LEU A 76 24.29 25.08 5.29
CA LEU A 76 24.76 23.83 4.66
C LEU A 76 23.65 22.78 4.61
N THR A 77 22.93 22.59 5.71
CA THR A 77 21.84 21.63 5.82
C THR A 77 20.72 21.97 4.85
N GLN A 78 20.32 23.24 4.75
CA GLN A 78 19.31 23.71 3.79
C GLN A 78 19.73 23.43 2.34
N ARG A 79 21.00 23.62 1.98
CA ARG A 79 21.51 23.29 0.64
C ARG A 79 21.52 21.78 0.36
N ILE A 80 21.83 20.96 1.37
CA ILE A 80 21.76 19.50 1.24
C ILE A 80 20.30 19.06 1.05
N GLU A 81 19.39 19.62 1.85
CA GLU A 81 17.97 19.29 1.79
C GLU A 81 17.36 19.70 0.45
N LYS A 82 17.67 20.89 -0.05
CA LYS A 82 17.28 21.34 -1.39
C LYS A 82 17.74 20.36 -2.49
N ARG A 83 19.01 19.92 -2.44
CA ARG A 83 19.53 18.93 -3.41
C ARG A 83 18.91 17.54 -3.24
N ARG A 84 18.42 17.19 -2.05
CA ARG A 84 17.68 15.94 -1.82
C ARG A 84 16.27 16.04 -2.39
N SER A 85 15.57 17.15 -2.15
CA SER A 85 14.23 17.38 -2.68
C SER A 85 14.24 17.43 -4.21
N GLU A 86 15.19 18.14 -4.82
CA GLU A 86 15.36 18.20 -6.29
C GLU A 86 15.55 16.80 -6.90
N ARG A 87 16.44 15.98 -6.32
CA ARG A 87 16.64 14.59 -6.79
C ARG A 87 15.39 13.72 -6.60
N ALA A 88 14.66 13.91 -5.51
CA ALA A 88 13.41 13.20 -5.26
C ALA A 88 12.34 13.59 -6.29
N GLU A 89 12.24 14.88 -6.64
CA GLU A 89 11.33 15.38 -7.67
C GLU A 89 11.72 14.88 -9.06
N GLU A 90 13.01 14.90 -9.43
CA GLU A 90 13.48 14.34 -10.70
C GLU A 90 13.14 12.85 -10.83
N MET A 91 13.34 12.07 -9.75
CA MET A 91 12.97 10.66 -9.72
C MET A 91 11.45 10.46 -9.86
N LYS A 92 10.66 11.31 -9.20
CA LYS A 92 9.20 11.28 -9.30
C LYS A 92 8.73 11.59 -10.72
N ILE A 93 9.29 12.62 -11.36
CA ILE A 93 8.99 12.99 -12.74
C ILE A 93 9.39 11.86 -13.71
N ARG A 94 10.55 11.22 -13.50
CA ARG A 94 10.98 10.07 -14.31
C ARG A 94 10.02 8.89 -14.15
N ALA A 95 9.62 8.57 -12.92
CA ALA A 95 8.66 7.50 -12.63
C ALA A 95 7.27 7.80 -13.21
N GLU A 96 6.81 9.05 -13.15
CA GLU A 96 5.54 9.49 -13.73
C GLU A 96 5.54 9.39 -15.25
N ARG A 97 6.59 9.88 -15.93
CA ARG A 97 6.74 9.73 -17.39
C ARG A 97 6.79 8.27 -17.80
N GLU A 98 7.47 7.41 -17.03
CA GLU A 98 7.49 5.97 -17.31
C GLU A 98 6.11 5.35 -17.14
N ARG A 99 5.40 5.69 -16.05
CA ARG A 99 4.03 5.25 -15.81
C ARG A 99 3.09 5.69 -16.93
N GLU A 100 3.24 6.92 -17.43
CA GLU A 100 2.45 7.43 -18.55
C GLU A 100 2.73 6.65 -19.85
N ARG A 101 3.99 6.30 -20.13
CA ARG A 101 4.33 5.44 -21.28
C ARG A 101 3.71 4.06 -21.16
N GLN A 102 3.82 3.43 -20.00
CA GLN A 102 3.20 2.12 -19.73
C GLN A 102 1.68 2.18 -19.84
N ASN A 103 1.06 3.25 -19.34
CA ASN A 103 -0.38 3.46 -19.45
C ASN A 103 -0.82 3.65 -20.90
N LYS A 104 -0.09 4.43 -21.72
CA LYS A 104 -0.39 4.61 -23.15
C LYS A 104 -0.31 3.29 -23.92
N LEU A 105 0.71 2.48 -23.65
CA LEU A 105 0.85 1.15 -24.26
C LEU A 105 -0.28 0.21 -23.82
N ALA A 106 -0.66 0.25 -22.54
CA ALA A 106 -1.78 -0.53 -22.02
C ALA A 106 -3.12 -0.08 -22.62
N GLU A 107 -3.33 1.21 -22.81
CA GLU A 107 -4.54 1.79 -23.39
C GLU A 107 -4.63 1.50 -24.90
N GLU A 108 -3.53 1.64 -25.65
CA GLU A 108 -3.50 1.27 -27.08
C GLU A 108 -3.75 -0.24 -27.27
N LYS A 109 -3.14 -1.06 -26.41
CA LYS A 109 -3.39 -2.50 -26.39
C LYS A 109 -4.86 -2.81 -26.04
N ALA A 110 -5.43 -2.12 -25.06
CA ALA A 110 -6.83 -2.27 -24.69
C ALA A 110 -7.78 -1.85 -25.84
N ARG A 111 -7.48 -0.75 -26.54
CA ARG A 111 -8.26 -0.30 -27.71
C ARG A 111 -8.18 -1.31 -28.85
N LYS A 112 -7.01 -1.89 -29.11
CA LYS A 112 -6.82 -2.94 -30.11
C LYS A 112 -7.55 -4.24 -29.73
N GLU A 113 -7.51 -4.63 -28.46
CA GLU A 113 -8.24 -5.79 -27.95
C GLU A 113 -9.76 -5.57 -28.00
N GLU A 114 -10.26 -4.35 -27.79
CA GLU A 114 -11.67 -3.99 -27.92
C GLU A 114 -12.14 -4.04 -29.39
N GLU A 115 -11.35 -3.52 -30.32
CA GLU A 115 -11.63 -3.60 -31.76
C GLU A 115 -11.58 -5.05 -32.27
N GLU A 116 -10.62 -5.86 -31.83
CA GLU A 116 -10.55 -7.30 -32.15
C GLU A 116 -11.71 -8.08 -31.53
N ALA A 117 -12.14 -7.74 -30.30
CA ALA A 117 -13.31 -8.33 -29.67
C ALA A 117 -14.61 -7.97 -30.43
N LYS A 118 -14.74 -6.73 -30.89
CA LYS A 118 -15.88 -6.29 -31.71
C LYS A 118 -15.90 -7.00 -33.06
N LYS A 119 -14.76 -7.09 -33.75
CA LYS A 119 -14.65 -7.83 -35.02
C LYS A 119 -14.94 -9.32 -34.84
N ARG A 120 -14.47 -9.95 -33.75
CA ARG A 120 -14.82 -11.34 -33.41
C ARG A 120 -16.32 -11.51 -33.15
N ALA A 121 -16.96 -10.56 -32.47
CA ALA A 121 -18.40 -10.59 -32.24
C ALA A 121 -19.20 -10.43 -33.55
N ASP A 122 -18.77 -9.53 -34.44
CA ASP A 122 -19.40 -9.31 -35.74
C ASP A 122 -19.18 -10.51 -36.69
N ASP A 123 -17.99 -11.12 -36.70
CA ASP A 123 -17.70 -12.34 -37.47
C ASP A 123 -18.49 -13.54 -36.93
N ASP A 124 -18.63 -13.68 -35.61
CA ASP A 124 -19.49 -14.70 -34.99
C ASP A 124 -20.97 -14.44 -35.31
N ALA A 125 -21.42 -13.18 -35.37
CA ALA A 125 -22.77 -12.83 -35.78
C ALA A 125 -23.02 -13.13 -37.26
N ARG A 126 -22.07 -12.81 -38.16
CA ARG A 126 -22.13 -13.17 -39.58
C ARG A 126 -22.11 -14.68 -39.78
N LYS A 127 -21.24 -15.41 -39.08
CA LYS A 127 -21.20 -16.88 -39.08
C LYS A 127 -22.52 -17.46 -38.59
N LYS A 128 -23.09 -16.96 -37.49
CA LYS A 128 -24.43 -17.38 -37.03
C LYS A 128 -25.52 -17.06 -38.04
N MET A 129 -25.47 -15.90 -38.70
CA MET A 129 -26.47 -15.53 -39.71
C MET A 129 -26.41 -16.49 -40.90
N ILE A 130 -25.21 -16.78 -41.41
CA ILE A 130 -24.99 -17.73 -42.51
C ILE A 130 -25.38 -19.16 -42.08
N LEU A 131 -24.99 -19.60 -40.89
CA LEU A 131 -25.31 -20.94 -40.36
C LEU A 131 -26.81 -21.09 -40.05
N SER A 132 -27.47 -20.01 -39.60
CA SER A 132 -28.92 -20.01 -39.34
C SER A 132 -29.76 -20.15 -40.60
N ASN A 133 -29.23 -19.72 -41.76
CA ASN A 133 -29.90 -19.88 -43.05
C ASN A 133 -29.69 -21.30 -43.65
N LEU A 134 -28.74 -22.09 -43.13
CA LEU A 134 -28.43 -23.45 -43.60
C LEU A 134 -28.93 -24.56 -42.66
N THR A 135 -29.52 -24.25 -41.49
CA THR A 135 -29.86 -25.27 -40.49
C THR A 135 -31.27 -25.13 -39.93
N PHE A 136 -32.25 -25.52 -40.75
CA PHE A 136 -33.50 -26.11 -40.28
C PHE A 136 -33.17 -27.50 -39.70
N THR A 137 -32.71 -27.56 -38.44
CA THR A 137 -32.85 -28.70 -37.49
C THR A 137 -32.19 -28.36 -36.14
N GLY A 138 -33.02 -28.06 -35.14
CA GLY A 138 -32.82 -28.54 -33.77
C GLY A 138 -31.67 -28.08 -32.86
N TYR A 139 -30.68 -27.29 -33.29
CA TYR A 139 -29.58 -26.90 -32.39
C TYR A 139 -29.47 -25.38 -32.17
N ARG A 140 -30.13 -24.88 -31.11
CA ARG A 140 -29.92 -23.51 -30.63
C ARG A 140 -28.55 -23.41 -29.94
N GLN A 141 -27.53 -23.10 -30.73
CA GLN A 141 -26.21 -22.77 -30.25
C GLN A 141 -26.24 -21.42 -29.53
N THR A 142 -25.83 -21.43 -28.26
CA THR A 142 -25.80 -20.29 -27.36
C THR A 142 -25.00 -19.14 -27.97
N GLN A 143 -25.63 -17.97 -28.04
CA GLN A 143 -25.08 -16.73 -28.57
C GLN A 143 -23.74 -16.37 -27.90
N SER A 144 -22.62 -16.47 -28.63
CA SER A 144 -21.40 -15.70 -28.35
C SER A 144 -21.64 -14.20 -28.53
N GLY A 145 -22.02 -13.53 -27.44
CA GLY A 145 -21.69 -12.13 -27.17
C GLY A 145 -20.79 -12.11 -25.93
N THR A 146 -20.19 -10.97 -25.59
CA THR A 146 -19.36 -10.74 -24.38
C THR A 146 -19.75 -11.71 -23.29
N LYS A 147 -18.89 -12.70 -23.00
CA LYS A 147 -19.22 -13.84 -22.16
C LYS A 147 -19.83 -13.29 -20.88
N LYS A 148 -21.16 -13.43 -20.73
CA LYS A 148 -21.81 -13.05 -19.47
C LYS A 148 -21.06 -13.80 -18.39
N PRO A 149 -20.54 -13.11 -17.36
CA PRO A 149 -19.73 -13.76 -16.35
C PRO A 149 -20.51 -14.95 -15.82
N THR A 150 -19.84 -16.09 -15.78
CA THR A 150 -20.48 -17.33 -15.31
C THR A 150 -20.98 -17.11 -13.89
N GLU A 151 -22.03 -17.81 -13.46
CA GLU A 151 -22.51 -17.71 -12.06
C GLU A 151 -21.37 -17.97 -11.06
N ARG A 152 -20.39 -18.81 -11.43
CA ARG A 152 -19.17 -19.04 -10.67
C ARG A 152 -18.28 -17.79 -10.53
N GLU A 153 -18.10 -17.04 -11.62
CA GLU A 153 -17.32 -15.80 -11.63
C GLU A 153 -18.03 -14.67 -10.88
N LYS A 154 -19.35 -14.53 -11.07
CA LYS A 154 -20.15 -13.55 -10.31
C LYS A 154 -20.06 -13.83 -8.81
N LYS A 155 -20.21 -15.09 -8.40
CA LYS A 155 -20.06 -15.48 -7.00
C LYS A 155 -18.67 -15.13 -6.48
N ARG A 156 -17.61 -15.50 -7.22
CA ARG A 156 -16.24 -15.20 -6.82
C ARG A 156 -16.02 -13.70 -6.66
N LYS A 157 -16.54 -12.89 -7.59
CA LYS A 157 -16.48 -11.43 -7.52
C LYS A 157 -17.19 -10.91 -6.27
N ILE A 158 -18.45 -11.30 -6.04
CA ILE A 158 -19.24 -10.84 -4.88
C ILE A 158 -18.57 -11.26 -3.56
N LEU A 159 -18.01 -12.46 -3.46
CA LEU A 159 -17.31 -12.89 -2.26
C LEU A 159 -16.00 -12.14 -2.03
N ASN A 160 -15.27 -11.83 -3.11
CA ASN A 160 -14.06 -11.02 -3.00
C ASN A 160 -14.39 -9.58 -2.60
N ASP A 161 -15.45 -8.99 -3.17
CA ASP A 161 -15.91 -7.64 -2.80
C ASP A 161 -16.38 -7.57 -1.33
N ARG A 162 -16.93 -8.67 -0.78
CA ARG A 162 -17.29 -8.79 0.64
C ARG A 162 -16.10 -9.07 1.56
N ARG A 163 -14.94 -9.46 1.00
CA ARG A 163 -13.74 -9.78 1.77
C ARG A 163 -13.05 -8.50 2.18
N LYS A 164 -13.06 -8.20 3.47
CA LYS A 164 -12.31 -7.09 4.06
C LYS A 164 -10.89 -7.58 4.35
N GLU A 165 -9.89 -6.95 3.74
CA GLU A 165 -8.48 -7.23 4.06
C GLU A 165 -8.21 -6.83 5.51
N LEU A 166 -7.54 -7.73 6.25
CA LEU A 166 -7.19 -7.52 7.64
C LEU A 166 -5.73 -7.10 7.73
N ASN A 167 -5.49 -5.86 8.13
CA ASN A 167 -4.18 -5.40 8.55
C ASN A 167 -4.10 -5.55 10.07
N ILE A 168 -3.20 -6.42 10.56
CA ILE A 168 -3.10 -6.81 11.98
C ILE A 168 -1.70 -6.45 12.55
N ASP A 169 -0.71 -6.28 11.69
CA ASP A 169 0.72 -6.27 12.07
C ASP A 169 1.16 -5.00 12.80
N HIS A 170 0.34 -3.95 12.81
CA HIS A 170 0.68 -2.65 13.39
C HIS A 170 -0.29 -2.21 14.50
N LEU A 171 -1.13 -3.12 15.01
CA LEU A 171 -2.11 -2.79 16.06
C LEU A 171 -1.61 -3.14 17.47
N LYS A 172 -1.95 -2.28 18.42
CA LYS A 172 -1.77 -2.51 19.87
C LYS A 172 -2.80 -3.52 20.40
N GLU A 173 -2.49 -4.18 21.52
CA GLU A 173 -3.31 -5.26 22.10
C GLU A 173 -4.79 -4.89 22.30
N ASP A 174 -5.09 -3.70 22.83
CA ASP A 174 -6.48 -3.27 23.05
C ASP A 174 -7.28 -3.22 21.74
N LYS A 175 -6.67 -2.71 20.66
CA LYS A 175 -7.30 -2.65 19.35
C LYS A 175 -7.44 -4.03 18.71
N LEU A 176 -6.54 -4.97 19.02
CA LEU A 176 -6.66 -6.36 18.58
C LEU A 176 -7.85 -7.04 19.25
N ARG A 177 -8.10 -6.76 20.54
CA ARG A 177 -9.26 -7.28 21.28
C ARG A 177 -10.58 -6.75 20.71
N GLU A 178 -10.64 -5.47 20.36
CA GLU A 178 -11.80 -4.89 19.66
C GLU A 178 -12.01 -5.52 18.28
N LYS A 179 -10.96 -5.65 17.47
CA LYS A 179 -11.06 -6.29 16.15
C LYS A 179 -11.46 -7.75 16.21
N ALA A 180 -11.04 -8.48 17.23
CA ALA A 180 -11.47 -9.86 17.45
C ALA A 180 -12.98 -9.92 17.75
N LYS A 181 -13.51 -8.99 18.56
CA LYS A 181 -14.95 -8.88 18.81
C LYS A 181 -15.73 -8.53 17.54
N ASP A 182 -15.27 -7.52 16.79
CA ASP A 182 -15.90 -7.12 15.52
C ASP A 182 -15.99 -8.28 14.52
N LEU A 183 -14.92 -9.08 14.41
CA LEU A 183 -14.89 -10.25 13.53
C LEU A 183 -15.81 -11.37 14.01
N TRP A 184 -15.90 -11.56 15.33
CA TRP A 184 -16.80 -12.53 15.93
C TRP A 184 -18.28 -12.14 15.72
N ASP A 185 -18.62 -10.87 15.92
CA ASP A 185 -19.97 -10.34 15.66
C ASP A 185 -20.33 -10.46 14.18
N TRP A 186 -19.38 -10.15 13.28
CA TRP A 186 -19.58 -10.32 11.84
C TRP A 186 -19.82 -11.79 11.46
N LEU A 187 -19.06 -12.72 12.03
CA LEU A 187 -19.26 -14.16 11.80
C LEU A 187 -20.65 -14.60 12.30
N ARG A 188 -21.04 -14.15 13.50
CA ARG A 188 -22.34 -14.45 14.11
C ARG A 188 -23.49 -13.96 13.24
N GLN A 189 -23.39 -12.74 12.70
CA GLN A 189 -24.38 -12.18 11.79
C GLN A 189 -24.53 -13.03 10.52
N LEU A 190 -23.42 -13.41 9.89
CA LEU A 190 -23.44 -14.25 8.68
C LEU A 190 -24.04 -15.63 8.95
N GLU A 191 -23.80 -16.20 10.13
CA GLU A 191 -24.39 -17.48 10.54
C GLU A 191 -25.91 -17.38 10.73
N ALA A 192 -26.39 -16.29 11.34
CA ALA A 192 -27.81 -16.02 11.49
C ALA A 192 -28.51 -15.86 10.12
N GLU A 193 -27.94 -15.06 9.22
CA GLU A 193 -28.47 -14.87 7.85
C GLU A 193 -28.51 -16.20 7.08
N LYS A 194 -27.46 -17.02 7.19
CA LYS A 194 -27.41 -18.35 6.59
C LYS A 194 -28.54 -19.23 7.12
N PHE A 195 -28.77 -19.24 8.43
CA PHE A 195 -29.83 -20.04 9.04
C PHE A 195 -31.22 -19.60 8.53
N GLU A 196 -31.51 -18.30 8.51
CA GLU A 196 -32.78 -17.80 7.98
C GLU A 196 -33.00 -18.19 6.51
N LEU A 197 -31.96 -18.08 5.68
CA LEU A 197 -32.03 -18.48 4.27
C LEU A 197 -32.25 -19.98 4.11
N GLN A 198 -31.66 -20.81 4.96
CA GLN A 198 -31.90 -22.25 4.99
C GLN A 198 -33.36 -22.58 5.36
N GLN A 199 -33.92 -21.88 6.34
CA GLN A 199 -35.33 -22.04 6.72
C GLN A 199 -36.28 -21.60 5.60
N LYS A 200 -36.01 -20.44 4.98
CA LYS A 200 -36.77 -19.95 3.81
C LYS A 200 -36.71 -20.95 2.65
N CYS A 201 -35.53 -21.48 2.33
CA CYS A 201 -35.35 -22.48 1.29
C CYS A 201 -36.15 -23.76 1.59
N THR A 202 -36.13 -24.21 2.84
CA THR A 202 -36.90 -25.38 3.28
C THR A 202 -38.40 -25.16 3.12
N LYS A 203 -38.92 -24.00 3.54
CA LYS A 203 -40.32 -23.62 3.35
C LYS A 203 -40.70 -23.58 1.86
N GLN A 204 -39.89 -22.94 1.02
CA GLN A 204 -40.13 -22.86 -0.42
C GLN A 204 -40.14 -24.23 -1.09
N LYS A 205 -39.28 -25.17 -0.64
CA LYS A 205 -39.32 -26.56 -1.15
C LYS A 205 -40.67 -27.22 -0.87
N TYR A 206 -41.24 -27.03 0.32
CA TYR A 206 -42.57 -27.55 0.64
C TYR A 206 -43.67 -26.86 -0.17
N GLU A 207 -43.64 -25.53 -0.30
CA GLU A 207 -44.62 -24.78 -1.12
C GLU A 207 -44.60 -25.24 -2.58
N VAL A 208 -43.42 -25.39 -3.19
CA VAL A 208 -43.28 -25.91 -4.55
C VAL A 208 -43.80 -27.33 -4.65
N LEU A 209 -43.50 -28.20 -3.68
CA LEU A 209 -44.01 -29.57 -3.67
C LEU A 209 -45.55 -29.59 -3.66
N VAL A 210 -46.17 -28.78 -2.79
CA VAL A 210 -47.63 -28.67 -2.69
C VAL A 210 -48.21 -28.16 -4.01
N ILE A 211 -47.66 -27.09 -4.59
CA ILE A 211 -48.12 -26.55 -5.88
C ILE A 211 -48.03 -27.60 -6.99
N VAL A 212 -46.94 -28.35 -7.06
CA VAL A 212 -46.76 -29.41 -8.06
C VAL A 212 -47.80 -30.51 -7.88
N THR A 213 -48.07 -30.95 -6.63
CA THR A 213 -49.11 -31.95 -6.35
C THR A 213 -50.51 -31.47 -6.71
N HIS A 214 -50.85 -30.23 -6.35
CA HIS A 214 -52.16 -29.63 -6.68
C HIS A 214 -52.35 -29.44 -8.18
N THR A 215 -51.32 -28.95 -8.88
CA THR A 215 -51.34 -28.79 -10.34
C THR A 215 -51.50 -30.13 -11.04
N CYS A 216 -50.77 -31.16 -10.59
CA CYS A 216 -50.90 -32.53 -11.09
C CYS A 216 -52.32 -33.07 -10.92
N PHE A 217 -52.91 -32.93 -9.73
CA PHE A 217 -54.28 -33.33 -9.45
C PHE A 217 -55.28 -32.58 -10.33
N HIS A 218 -55.12 -31.27 -10.48
CA HIS A 218 -55.97 -30.45 -11.35
C HIS A 218 -55.86 -30.85 -12.83
N THR A 219 -54.65 -31.15 -13.32
CA THR A 219 -54.45 -31.62 -14.70
C THR A 219 -55.06 -33.00 -14.94
N LEU A 220 -55.01 -33.89 -13.93
CA LEU A 220 -55.63 -35.21 -13.97
C LEU A 220 -57.16 -35.12 -13.94
N ALA A 221 -57.72 -34.23 -13.12
CA ALA A 221 -59.16 -33.98 -13.01
C ALA A 221 -59.76 -33.26 -14.24
N ARG A 222 -58.94 -32.51 -15.00
CA ARG A 222 -59.35 -31.82 -16.23
C ARG A 222 -59.45 -32.71 -17.47
N GLY A 223 -59.19 -34.01 -17.36
CA GLY A 223 -59.58 -34.99 -18.37
C GLY A 223 -59.06 -34.71 -19.79
N LEU A 224 -57.74 -34.49 -19.95
CA LEU A 224 -57.14 -34.64 -21.27
C LEU A 224 -57.06 -36.14 -21.58
N GLY A 225 -57.79 -36.53 -22.63
CA GLY A 225 -58.17 -37.89 -22.96
C GLY A 225 -57.03 -38.89 -23.13
N ARG A 226 -57.42 -40.16 -22.92
CA ARG A 226 -56.79 -41.43 -23.30
C ARG A 226 -55.55 -41.29 -24.19
N GLY A 227 -54.37 -41.34 -23.56
CA GLY A 227 -53.09 -41.52 -24.21
C GLY A 227 -52.08 -42.03 -23.19
N THR A 228 -51.85 -43.34 -23.19
CA THR A 228 -50.71 -44.03 -22.54
C THR A 228 -50.53 -43.74 -21.03
N ILE A 229 -51.23 -44.54 -20.23
CA ILE A 229 -50.93 -44.78 -18.81
C ILE A 229 -49.56 -45.45 -18.72
N GLY A 230 -48.49 -44.66 -18.71
CA GLY A 230 -47.11 -45.15 -18.62
C GLY A 230 -46.10 -44.18 -18.02
N GLY A 231 -46.53 -43.00 -17.55
CA GLY A 231 -45.61 -41.94 -17.11
C GLY A 231 -45.89 -41.31 -15.75
N CYS A 232 -46.99 -41.65 -15.07
CA CYS A 232 -47.35 -40.97 -13.81
C CYS A 232 -46.81 -41.68 -12.55
N THR A 233 -46.46 -42.98 -12.63
CA THR A 233 -45.93 -43.75 -11.49
C THR A 233 -44.41 -43.63 -11.31
N THR A 234 -43.68 -43.10 -12.30
CA THR A 234 -42.22 -42.89 -12.19
C THR A 234 -41.85 -41.55 -11.53
N LEU A 235 -42.80 -40.62 -11.38
CA LEU A 235 -42.56 -39.33 -10.72
C LEU A 235 -42.64 -39.42 -9.19
N PHE A 236 -43.44 -40.31 -8.61
CA PHE A 236 -43.48 -40.46 -7.14
C PHE A 236 -42.26 -41.21 -6.56
N GLY A 237 -41.63 -42.10 -7.34
CA GLY A 237 -40.45 -42.85 -6.90
C GLY A 237 -39.10 -42.13 -7.05
N THR A 238 -39.03 -41.06 -7.86
CA THR A 238 -37.77 -40.35 -8.13
C THR A 238 -37.73 -38.89 -7.66
N LEU A 239 -38.89 -38.29 -7.33
CA LEU A 239 -38.92 -36.94 -6.76
C LEU A 239 -38.30 -36.81 -5.34
N PRO A 240 -38.38 -37.78 -4.41
CA PRO A 240 -37.74 -37.57 -3.10
C PRO A 240 -36.21 -37.73 -3.16
N ILE A 241 -35.65 -38.21 -4.28
CA ILE A 241 -34.20 -38.46 -4.42
C ILE A 241 -33.52 -37.35 -5.22
N ARG A 242 -34.20 -36.70 -6.18
CA ARG A 242 -33.57 -35.65 -7.00
C ARG A 242 -33.61 -34.24 -6.40
N LEU A 243 -34.45 -33.99 -5.38
CA LEU A 243 -34.36 -32.79 -4.53
C LEU A 243 -33.30 -32.88 -3.43
N LYS A 244 -32.84 -34.11 -3.09
CA LYS A 244 -31.71 -34.33 -2.17
C LYS A 244 -30.35 -34.03 -2.81
N ASN A 245 -30.28 -34.02 -4.15
CA ASN A 245 -29.04 -33.77 -4.91
C ASN A 245 -28.93 -32.37 -5.52
N LEU A 246 -29.77 -31.42 -5.11
CA LEU A 246 -29.44 -30.00 -5.27
C LEU A 246 -28.40 -29.64 -4.21
N ARG A 247 -27.16 -30.12 -4.41
CA ARG A 247 -25.98 -29.64 -3.71
C ARG A 247 -25.81 -28.16 -4.07
N PHE A 248 -26.47 -27.30 -3.30
CA PHE A 248 -26.12 -25.89 -3.14
C PHE A 248 -24.81 -25.77 -2.32
N SER A 249 -23.79 -26.57 -2.68
CA SER A 249 -22.47 -26.55 -2.05
C SER A 249 -21.64 -25.34 -2.49
N THR A 250 -22.29 -24.28 -2.99
CA THR A 250 -21.57 -23.17 -3.61
C THR A 250 -22.29 -21.85 -3.45
N ILE A 251 -23.04 -21.60 -2.37
CA ILE A 251 -23.42 -20.21 -2.00
C ILE A 251 -22.89 -19.80 -0.61
N CYS A 252 -22.51 -20.74 0.27
CA CYS A 252 -21.85 -20.43 1.55
C CYS A 252 -20.46 -21.08 1.63
N SER A 253 -19.50 -20.52 0.89
CA SER A 253 -18.04 -20.62 1.05
C SER A 253 -17.44 -19.61 0.10
#